data_AF-A0AAV6I5S1-F1
#
_entry.id   AF-A0AAV6I5S1-F1
#
_cell.length_a   1.000
_cell.length_b   1.000
_cell.length_c   1.000
_cell.angle_alpha   90.00
_cell.angle_beta   90.00
_cell.angle_gamma   90.00
#
_symmetry.space_group_name_H-M   'P 1'
#
loop_
_entity.id
_entity.type
_entity.pdbx_description
1 polymer ?
#
loop_
_entity_poly.entity_id
_entity_poly.type
_entity_poly.pdbx_seq_one_letter_code
_entity_poly.pdbx_strand_id
1 'polypeptide(L)'
;MFQFSFQLDENRILTNNQAEYEALIIGLEIAKELNIRHLRVSGDSQLIIRQITGQYKCYHPLLNLQLSKVKHLAQDFDEVHFHHIMRL
;
A
#
# COMPACT_ATOMS: atom_id res chain seq x y z
N MET A 1 11.39 0.04 -18.68
CA MET A 1 10.45 -0.44 -17.65
C MET A 1 11.29 -0.91 -16.48
N PHE A 2 11.14 -0.31 -15.29
CA PHE A 2 11.84 -0.78 -14.09
C PHE A 2 10.98 -1.82 -13.39
N GLN A 3 11.60 -2.89 -12.92
CA GLN A 3 10.95 -3.93 -12.13
C GLN A 3 11.74 -4.09 -10.84
N PHE A 4 11.02 -4.06 -9.72
CA PHE A 4 11.58 -4.26 -8.39
C PHE A 4 10.89 -5.46 -7.75
N SER A 5 11.66 -6.19 -6.95
CA SER A 5 11.17 -7.25 -6.08
C SER A 5 11.86 -7.10 -4.74
N PHE A 6 11.11 -7.23 -3.65
CA PHE A 6 11.63 -7.17 -2.30
C PHE A 6 11.05 -8.32 -1.49
N GLN A 7 11.80 -8.78 -0.50
CA GLN A 7 11.35 -9.76 0.47
C GLN A 7 10.83 -9.03 1.70
N LEU A 8 9.67 -9.46 2.18
CA LEU A 8 9.10 -8.94 3.41
C LEU A 8 9.72 -9.67 4.63
N ASP A 9 9.88 -8.96 5.75
CA ASP A 9 10.36 -9.56 6.99
C ASP A 9 9.26 -10.38 7.66
N GLU A 10 9.36 -11.71 7.52
CA GLU A 10 8.40 -12.68 8.05
C GLU A 10 8.27 -12.61 9.58
N ASN A 11 9.30 -12.12 10.30
CA ASN A 11 9.22 -11.97 11.76
C ASN A 11 8.33 -10.80 12.19
N ARG A 12 7.97 -9.89 11.27
CA ARG A 12 7.15 -8.70 11.53
C ARG A 12 5.74 -8.82 10.99
N ILE A 13 5.47 -9.81 10.15
CA ILE A 13 4.21 -9.96 9.42
C ILE A 13 3.55 -11.27 9.83
N LEU A 14 2.45 -11.15 10.55
CA LEU A 14 1.71 -12.28 11.10
C LEU A 14 0.45 -12.61 10.30
N THR A 15 0.04 -11.72 9.37
CA THR A 15 -1.22 -11.87 8.61
C THR A 15 -1.07 -11.37 7.17
N ASN A 16 -1.90 -11.89 6.26
CA ASN A 16 -1.95 -11.44 4.86
C ASN A 16 -2.22 -9.93 4.74
N ASN A 17 -3.14 -9.39 5.53
CA ASN A 17 -3.46 -7.96 5.50
C ASN A 17 -2.25 -7.09 5.91
N GLN A 18 -1.47 -7.53 6.89
CA GLN A 18 -0.23 -6.84 7.27
C GLN A 18 0.81 -6.91 6.15
N ALA A 19 0.93 -8.07 5.49
CA ALA A 19 1.84 -8.27 4.37
C ALA A 19 1.50 -7.32 3.20
N GLU A 20 0.21 -7.21 2.87
CA GLU A 20 -0.27 -6.35 1.79
C GLU A 20 -0.07 -4.87 2.10
N TYR A 21 -0.31 -4.43 3.35
CA TYR A 21 0.02 -3.07 3.77
C TYR A 21 1.52 -2.79 3.70
N GLU A 22 2.35 -3.71 4.18
CA GLU A 22 3.80 -3.53 4.19
C GLU A 22 4.36 -3.48 2.76
N ALA A 23 3.90 -4.36 1.88
CA ALA A 23 4.27 -4.34 0.48
C ALA A 23 3.89 -3.02 -0.20
N LEU A 24 2.71 -2.49 0.10
CA LEU A 24 2.28 -1.19 -0.41
C LEU A 24 3.18 -0.05 0.11
N ILE A 25 3.48 -0.05 1.40
CA ILE A 25 4.34 0.96 2.03
C ILE A 25 5.73 0.99 1.37
N ILE A 26 6.37 -0.18 1.23
CA ILE A 26 7.68 -0.30 0.59
C ILE A 26 7.61 0.16 -0.88
N GLY A 27 6.56 -0.24 -1.61
CA GLY A 27 6.36 0.20 -3.00
C GLY A 27 6.23 1.71 -3.15
N LEU A 28 5.53 2.39 -2.22
CA LEU A 28 5.41 3.84 -2.20
C LEU A 28 6.75 4.52 -1.82
N GLU A 29 7.50 3.97 -0.86
CA GLU A 29 8.82 4.48 -0.48
C GLU A 29 9.80 4.41 -1.66
N ILE A 30 9.86 3.27 -2.37
CA ILE A 30 10.67 3.12 -3.59
C ILE A 30 10.25 4.12 -4.66
N ALA A 31 8.94 4.28 -4.91
CA ALA A 31 8.45 5.21 -5.91
C ALA A 31 8.85 6.67 -5.60
N LYS A 32 8.80 7.05 -4.31
CA LYS A 32 9.25 8.35 -3.82
C LYS A 32 10.74 8.55 -4.04
N GLU A 33 11.57 7.55 -3.71
CA GLU A 33 13.03 7.60 -3.93
C GLU A 33 13.38 7.76 -5.42
N LEU A 34 12.58 7.16 -6.30
CA LEU A 34 12.73 7.30 -7.75
C LEU A 34 12.17 8.63 -8.30
N ASN A 35 11.71 9.54 -7.44
CA ASN A 35 11.10 10.83 -7.80
C ASN A 35 9.89 10.69 -8.76
N ILE A 36 9.15 9.59 -8.67
CA ILE A 36 7.90 9.41 -9.43
C ILE A 36 6.84 10.33 -8.81
N ARG A 37 6.08 11.06 -9.65
CA ARG A 37 5.05 12.02 -9.21
C ARG A 37 3.61 11.55 -9.43
N HIS A 38 3.39 10.71 -10.43
CA HIS A 38 2.08 10.13 -10.76
C HIS A 38 2.12 8.62 -10.63
N LEU A 39 1.22 8.06 -9.81
CA LEU A 39 1.19 6.64 -9.52
C LEU A 39 -0.16 6.00 -9.82
N ARG A 40 -0.08 4.78 -10.36
CA ARG A 40 -1.18 3.82 -10.39
C ARG A 40 -0.79 2.63 -9.54
N VAL A 41 -1.51 2.43 -8.45
CA VAL A 41 -1.33 1.31 -7.53
C VAL A 41 -2.44 0.30 -7.76
N SER A 42 -2.07 -0.92 -8.12
CA SER A 42 -3.02 -2.03 -8.33
C SER A 42 -2.75 -3.11 -7.30
N GLY A 43 -3.78 -3.48 -6.53
CA GLY A 43 -3.71 -4.55 -5.55
C GLY A 43 -4.96 -5.43 -5.63
N ASP A 44 -4.83 -6.70 -5.28
CA ASP A 44 -5.93 -7.65 -5.32
C ASP A 44 -6.73 -7.74 -4.02
N SER A 45 -6.27 -7.04 -2.99
CA SER A 45 -6.95 -6.95 -1.71
C SER A 45 -8.01 -5.86 -1.68
N GLN A 46 -9.26 -6.28 -1.85
CA GLN A 46 -10.40 -5.37 -1.79
C GLN A 46 -10.49 -4.67 -0.42
N LEU A 47 -10.16 -5.36 0.68
CA LEU A 47 -10.19 -4.77 2.01
C LEU A 47 -9.25 -3.55 2.11
N ILE A 48 -8.00 -3.74 1.68
CA ILE A 48 -6.94 -2.74 1.81
C ILE A 48 -7.24 -1.54 0.91
N ILE A 49 -7.58 -1.79 -0.36
CA ILE A 49 -7.96 -0.73 -1.31
C ILE A 49 -9.15 0.09 -0.77
N ARG A 50 -10.16 -0.56 -0.19
CA ARG A 50 -11.33 0.13 0.38
C ARG A 50 -11.00 0.91 1.66
N GLN A 51 -10.06 0.46 2.48
CA GLN A 51 -9.61 1.20 3.66
C GLN A 51 -8.80 2.45 3.27
N ILE A 52 -7.91 2.33 2.29
CA ILE A 52 -7.09 3.44 1.77
C ILE A 52 -7.97 4.52 1.16
N THR A 53 -8.91 4.13 0.30
CA THR A 53 -9.88 5.03 -0.34
C THR A 53 -10.96 5.55 0.62
N GLY A 54 -10.92 5.17 1.90
CA GLY A 54 -11.85 5.66 2.93
C GLY A 54 -13.26 5.06 2.87
N GLN A 55 -13.50 4.09 1.99
CA GLN A 55 -14.78 3.39 1.89
C GLN A 55 -15.03 2.53 3.13
N TYR A 56 -13.99 1.88 3.66
CA TYR A 56 -14.04 1.05 4.85
C TYR A 56 -13.27 1.68 6.01
N LYS A 57 -13.84 1.61 7.22
CA LYS A 57 -13.14 1.98 8.45
C LYS A 57 -12.15 0.88 8.84
N CYS A 58 -10.99 1.26 9.35
CA CYS A 58 -10.00 0.34 9.90
C CYS A 58 -9.97 0.45 11.43
N TYR A 59 -10.50 -0.56 12.13
CA TYR A 59 -10.58 -0.57 13.59
C TYR A 59 -9.38 -1.25 14.27
N HIS A 60 -8.67 -2.12 13.55
CA HIS A 60 -7.52 -2.82 14.13
C HIS A 60 -6.37 -1.81 14.33
N PRO A 61 -5.84 -1.63 15.56
CA PRO A 61 -4.87 -0.56 15.86
C PRO A 61 -3.63 -0.60 14.95
N LEU A 62 -3.04 -1.78 14.75
CA LEU A 62 -1.85 -1.94 13.91
C LEU A 62 -2.13 -1.63 12.42
N LEU A 63 -3.25 -2.11 11.87
CA LEU A 63 -3.62 -1.82 10.47
C LEU A 63 -3.99 -0.34 10.31
N ASN A 64 -4.54 0.30 11.34
CA ASN A 64 -4.84 1.72 11.32
C ASN A 64 -3.55 2.56 11.28
N LEU A 65 -2.50 2.14 11.99
CA LEU A 65 -1.18 2.74 11.89
C LEU A 65 -0.59 2.59 10.48
N GLN A 66 -0.67 1.39 9.88
CA GLN A 66 -0.23 1.15 8.51
C GLN A 66 -1.02 2.00 7.50
N LEU A 67 -2.36 2.07 7.63
CA LEU A 67 -3.22 2.92 6.83
C LEU A 67 -2.82 4.40 6.92
N SER A 68 -2.50 4.87 8.13
CA SER A 68 -2.05 6.25 8.34
C SER A 68 -0.72 6.51 7.65
N LYS A 69 0.22 5.56 7.71
CA LYS A 69 1.51 5.65 7.00
C LYS A 69 1.31 5.69 5.48
N VAL A 70 0.45 4.83 4.93
CA VAL A 70 0.12 4.83 3.50
C VAL A 70 -0.46 6.18 3.07
N LYS A 71 -1.43 6.71 3.83
CA LYS A 71 -2.04 8.02 3.54
C LYS A 71 -1.04 9.16 3.60
N HIS A 72 -0.09 9.10 4.54
CA HIS A 72 0.97 10.10 4.64
C HIS A 72 1.92 10.03 3.44
N LEU A 73 2.41 8.83 3.08
CA LEU A 73 3.28 8.65 1.89
C LEU A 73 2.57 9.05 0.60
N ALA A 74 1.26 8.81 0.49
CA ALA A 74 0.47 9.20 -0.66
C ALA A 74 0.45 10.73 -0.90
N GLN A 75 0.72 11.56 0.12
CA GLN A 75 0.79 13.02 0.00
C GLN A 75 2.06 13.51 -0.70
N ASP A 76 3.09 12.67 -0.85
CA ASP A 76 4.34 13.01 -1.54
C ASP A 76 4.21 12.98 -3.08
N PHE A 77 3.07 12.49 -3.60
CA PHE A 77 2.76 12.35 -5.02
C PHE A 77 1.76 13.42 -5.45
N ASP A 78 1.90 13.91 -6.67
CA ASP A 78 0.94 14.85 -7.26
C ASP A 78 -0.39 14.15 -7.52
N GLU A 79 -0.33 12.86 -7.88
CA GLU A 79 -1.51 12.04 -8.12
C GLU A 79 -1.22 10.56 -7.82
N VAL A 80 -2.14 9.91 -7.09
CA VAL A 80 -2.09 8.47 -6.83
C VAL A 80 -3.48 7.85 -6.95
N HIS A 81 -3.60 6.85 -7.81
CA HIS A 81 -4.84 6.11 -8.03
C HIS A 81 -4.71 4.68 -7.52
N PHE A 82 -5.62 4.29 -6.62
CA PHE A 82 -5.70 2.93 -6.08
C PHE A 82 -6.78 2.13 -6.82
N HIS A 83 -6.39 1.00 -7.39
CA HIS A 83 -7.29 0.11 -8.11
C HIS A 83 -7.28 -1.28 -7.52
N HIS A 84 -8.47 -1.84 -7.36
CA HIS A 84 -8.62 -3.25 -7.12
C HIS A 84 -8.53 -4.02 -8.44
N ILE A 85 -7.77 -5.12 -8.44
CA ILE A 85 -7.72 -6.08 -9.55
C ILE A 85 -8.19 -7.45 -9.04
N MET A 86 -9.01 -8.16 -9.83
CA MET A 86 -9.40 -9.52 -9.44
C MET A 86 -8.22 -10.48 -9.58
N ARG A 87 -8.08 -11.41 -8.63
CA ARG A 87 -7.25 -12.60 -8.85
C ARG A 87 -7.96 -13.48 -9.88
N LEU A 88 -7.25 -13.82 -10.96
CA LEU A 88 -7.69 -14.80 -11.96
C LEU A 88 -7.52 -16.23 -11.42
#